data_AF-A0A7C4CG59-F1
#
_entry.id   AF-A0A7C4CG59-F1
#
_cell.length_a   1.000
_cell.length_b   1.000
_cell.length_c   1.000
_cell.angle_alpha   90.00
_cell.angle_beta   90.00
_cell.angle_gamma   90.00
#
_symmetry.space_group_name_H-M   'P 1'
#
loop_
_entity.id
_entity.type
_entity.pdbx_description
1 polymer ?
#
loop_
_entity_poly.entity_id
_entity_poly.type
_entity_poly.pdbx_seq_one_letter_code
_entity_poly.pdbx_strand_id
1 'polypeptide(L)'
;MNLSKQFELLVGELYKRKGYRVELNKILRGKSGARHEFDGYCTKGKKVLAFEAKYSYLPISLDDFSRFLMAVDDCKIEEAHMVTNSYFSENILSLALRYRIKLIDGNILRKELIKYNLDSFIAKNDSPFSYFAKIFLDSLDRSKTLSKILIPSNQILHLKLDSIDLTKKLEI
;
A
#
# COMPACT_ATOMS: atom_id res chain seq x y z
N MET A 1 4.86 -18.37 0.91
CA MET A 1 3.97 -17.47 1.69
C MET A 1 3.44 -16.39 0.77
N ASN A 2 2.13 -16.09 0.75
CA ASN A 2 1.52 -15.13 -0.18
C ASN A 2 1.92 -13.69 0.21
N LEU A 3 2.41 -12.92 -0.77
CA LEU A 3 2.85 -11.53 -0.63
C LEU A 3 1.73 -10.58 -0.20
N SER A 4 0.53 -10.74 -0.76
CA SER A 4 -0.63 -9.90 -0.43
C SER A 4 -1.02 -10.03 1.04
N LYS A 5 -1.09 -11.26 1.56
CA LYS A 5 -1.41 -11.51 2.97
C LYS A 5 -0.39 -10.91 3.93
N GLN A 6 0.89 -10.91 3.56
CA GLN A 6 1.92 -10.25 4.37
C GLN A 6 1.76 -8.73 4.37
N PHE A 7 1.37 -8.17 3.22
CA PHE A 7 1.08 -6.75 3.10
C PHE A 7 -0.13 -6.33 3.94
N GLU A 8 -1.22 -7.10 3.90
CA GLU A 8 -2.39 -6.92 4.77
C GLU A 8 -2.01 -6.96 6.25
N LEU A 9 -1.18 -7.92 6.66
CA LEU A 9 -0.67 -8.04 8.04
C LEU A 9 0.17 -6.83 8.45
N LEU A 10 1.04 -6.33 7.57
CA LEU A 10 1.85 -5.14 7.80
C LEU A 10 0.98 -3.89 7.98
N VAL A 11 -0.01 -3.70 7.11
CA VAL A 11 -0.95 -2.58 7.19
C VAL A 11 -1.80 -2.71 8.46
N GLY A 12 -2.24 -3.92 8.81
CA GLY A 12 -2.93 -4.18 10.06
C GLY A 12 -2.10 -3.81 11.29
N GLU A 13 -0.82 -4.18 11.33
CA GLU A 13 0.11 -3.78 12.40
C GLU A 13 0.30 -2.26 12.46
N LEU A 14 0.38 -1.58 11.32
CA LEU A 14 0.42 -0.11 11.26
C LEU A 14 -0.80 0.51 11.95
N TYR A 15 -2.01 0.00 11.72
CA TYR A 15 -3.20 0.51 12.42
C TYR A 15 -3.22 0.14 13.90
N LYS A 16 -2.71 -1.03 14.30
CA LYS A 16 -2.53 -1.37 15.71
C LYS A 16 -1.61 -0.37 16.41
N ARG A 17 -0.48 0.01 15.79
CA ARG A 17 0.45 1.04 16.30
C ARG A 17 -0.17 2.43 16.36
N LYS A 18 -1.17 2.72 15.52
CA LYS A 18 -2.01 3.93 15.59
C LYS A 18 -3.07 3.89 16.72
N GLY A 19 -3.13 2.79 17.46
CA GLY A 19 -4.04 2.58 18.58
C GLY A 19 -5.43 2.10 18.18
N TYR A 20 -5.57 1.44 17.03
CA TYR A 20 -6.81 0.75 16.64
C TYR A 20 -6.78 -0.71 17.11
N ARG A 21 -7.94 -1.26 17.44
CA ARG A 21 -8.16 -2.71 17.39
C ARG A 21 -8.46 -3.10 15.95
N VAL A 22 -7.73 -4.09 15.43
CA VAL A 22 -7.79 -4.49 14.01
C VAL A 22 -8.27 -5.93 13.88
N GLU A 23 -9.30 -6.13 13.06
CA GLU A 23 -9.80 -7.43 12.61
C GLU A 23 -9.50 -7.55 11.10
N LEU A 24 -8.69 -8.54 10.69
CA LEU A 24 -8.37 -8.77 9.28
C LEU A 24 -9.42 -9.67 8.60
N ASN A 25 -9.58 -9.54 7.29
CA ASN A 25 -10.50 -10.34 6.46
C ASN A 25 -11.94 -10.28 7.00
N LYS A 26 -12.39 -9.08 7.35
CA LYS A 26 -13.71 -8.87 7.95
C LYS A 26 -14.77 -8.92 6.86
N ILE A 27 -15.70 -9.86 6.98
CA ILE A 27 -16.87 -9.91 6.10
C ILE A 27 -18.02 -9.14 6.76
N LEU A 28 -18.56 -8.17 6.02
CA LEU A 28 -19.74 -7.40 6.40
C LEU A 28 -20.86 -7.65 5.38
N ARG A 29 -22.11 -7.48 5.83
CA ARG A 29 -23.28 -7.50 4.96
C ARG A 29 -23.71 -6.06 4.70
N GLY A 30 -23.71 -5.65 3.43
CA GLY A 30 -24.13 -4.31 3.03
C GLY A 30 -25.66 -4.16 3.04
N LYS A 31 -26.13 -2.92 2.88
CA LYS A 31 -27.57 -2.57 2.78
C LYS A 31 -28.25 -3.30 1.62
N SER A 32 -27.52 -3.64 0.56
CA SER A 32 -28.01 -4.43 -0.58
C SER A 32 -28.25 -5.91 -0.26
N GLY A 33 -27.76 -6.40 0.89
CA GLY A 33 -27.72 -7.83 1.23
C GLY A 33 -26.48 -8.56 0.71
N ALA A 34 -25.65 -7.92 -0.13
CA ALA A 34 -24.37 -8.45 -0.58
C ALA A 34 -23.38 -8.61 0.60
N ARG A 35 -22.48 -9.59 0.48
CA ARG A 35 -21.38 -9.78 1.43
C ARG A 35 -20.13 -9.14 0.84
N HIS A 36 -19.51 -8.25 1.61
CA HIS A 36 -18.27 -7.57 1.26
C HIS A 36 -17.18 -7.97 2.24
N GLU A 37 -16.01 -8.31 1.70
CA GLU A 37 -14.82 -8.56 2.50
C GLU A 37 -13.96 -7.29 2.51
N PHE A 38 -13.42 -6.96 3.68
CA PHE A 38 -12.43 -5.91 3.86
C PHE A 38 -11.15 -6.54 4.40
N ASP A 39 -10.01 -6.22 3.80
CA ASP A 39 -8.71 -6.69 4.25
C ASP A 39 -8.46 -6.33 5.73
N GLY A 40 -8.95 -5.18 6.18
CA GLY A 40 -9.03 -4.89 7.61
C GLY A 40 -10.15 -3.97 8.04
N TYR A 41 -10.64 -4.24 9.24
CA TYR A 41 -11.65 -3.47 9.95
C TYR A 41 -11.09 -3.01 11.29
N CYS A 42 -11.01 -1.69 11.44
CA CYS A 42 -10.31 -1.01 12.51
C CYS A 42 -11.30 -0.25 13.39
N THR A 43 -11.18 -0.42 14.71
CA THR A 43 -12.03 0.27 15.70
C THR A 43 -11.19 1.00 16.73
N LYS A 44 -11.57 2.25 17.06
CA LYS A 44 -10.94 3.06 18.10
C LYS A 44 -11.99 3.91 18.82
N GLY A 45 -12.46 3.43 19.96
CA GLY A 45 -13.64 3.99 20.61
C GLY A 45 -14.86 3.85 19.71
N LYS A 46 -15.53 4.96 19.39
CA LYS A 46 -16.68 4.98 18.46
C LYS A 46 -16.28 5.08 16.99
N LYS A 47 -15.00 5.30 16.68
CA LYS A 47 -14.54 5.44 15.29
C LYS A 47 -14.38 4.08 14.64
N VAL A 48 -14.92 3.94 13.43
CA VAL A 48 -14.78 2.78 12.56
C VAL A 48 -14.04 3.19 11.30
N LEU A 49 -13.04 2.41 10.93
CA LEU A 49 -12.32 2.52 9.67
C LEU A 49 -12.24 1.16 9.01
N ALA A 50 -12.41 1.07 7.70
CA ALA A 50 -12.00 -0.12 6.94
C ALA A 50 -10.86 0.23 5.98
N PHE A 51 -10.03 -0.77 5.68
CA PHE A 51 -9.00 -0.63 4.67
C PHE A 51 -8.99 -1.80 3.69
N GLU A 52 -8.55 -1.48 2.48
CA GLU A 52 -8.11 -2.42 1.44
C GLU A 52 -6.59 -2.25 1.26
N ALA A 53 -5.84 -3.34 1.23
CA ALA A 53 -4.39 -3.38 1.17
C ALA A 53 -3.91 -4.15 -0.07
N LYS A 54 -3.60 -3.43 -1.14
CA LYS A 54 -3.17 -4.03 -2.41
C LYS A 54 -1.65 -3.99 -2.59
N TYR A 55 -1.02 -5.16 -2.59
CA TYR A 55 0.36 -5.31 -3.04
C TYR A 55 0.44 -5.45 -4.56
N SER A 56 1.18 -4.57 -5.23
CA SER A 56 1.32 -4.52 -6.69
C SER A 56 2.63 -3.84 -7.11
N TYR A 57 3.13 -4.17 -8.30
CA TYR A 57 4.18 -3.41 -8.99
C TYR A 57 3.61 -2.42 -10.02
N LEU A 58 2.33 -2.55 -10.33
CA LEU A 58 1.57 -1.69 -11.24
C LEU A 58 0.67 -0.74 -10.42
N PRO A 59 0.28 0.41 -11.00
CA PRO A 59 -0.71 1.27 -10.37
C PRO A 59 -2.01 0.51 -10.11
N ILE A 60 -2.70 0.93 -9.06
CA ILE A 60 -4.00 0.36 -8.72
C ILE A 60 -4.97 0.55 -9.89
N SER A 61 -5.68 -0.54 -10.21
CA SER A 61 -6.67 -0.52 -11.29
C SER A 61 -7.93 0.23 -10.84
N LEU A 62 -8.64 0.84 -11.80
CA LEU A 62 -9.93 1.48 -11.52
C LEU A 62 -10.98 0.47 -11.03
N ASP A 63 -10.88 -0.78 -11.50
CA ASP A 63 -11.76 -1.89 -11.09
C ASP A 63 -11.57 -2.24 -9.60
N ASP A 64 -10.32 -2.40 -9.14
CA ASP A 64 -10.02 -2.63 -7.72
C ASP A 64 -10.56 -1.48 -6.84
N PHE A 65 -10.29 -0.23 -7.23
CA PHE A 65 -10.77 0.94 -6.50
C PHE A 65 -12.31 1.00 -6.48
N SER A 66 -12.96 0.71 -7.60
CA SER A 66 -14.43 0.77 -7.72
C SER A 66 -15.10 -0.31 -6.86
N ARG A 67 -14.57 -1.53 -6.81
CA ARG A 67 -15.08 -2.59 -5.92
C ARG A 67 -14.99 -2.17 -4.45
N PHE A 68 -13.85 -1.63 -4.03
CA PHE A 68 -13.68 -1.14 -2.67
C PHE A 68 -14.65 0.01 -2.34
N LEU A 69 -14.78 0.98 -3.24
CA LEU A 69 -15.73 2.09 -3.09
C LEU A 69 -17.18 1.60 -2.96
N MET A 70 -17.60 0.64 -3.78
CA MET A 70 -18.93 0.05 -3.70
C MET A 70 -19.17 -0.65 -2.36
N ALA A 71 -18.19 -1.44 -1.89
CA ALA A 71 -18.27 -2.09 -0.58
C ALA A 71 -18.40 -1.08 0.56
N VAL A 72 -17.61 0.01 0.52
CA VAL A 72 -17.64 1.10 1.51
C VAL A 72 -19.02 1.78 1.56
N ASP A 73 -19.61 2.16 0.42
CA ASP A 73 -20.94 2.79 0.41
C ASP A 73 -22.06 1.81 0.82
N ASP A 74 -21.96 0.55 0.40
CA ASP A 74 -22.96 -0.46 0.71
C ASP A 74 -22.94 -0.83 2.20
N CYS A 75 -21.76 -0.86 2.82
CA CYS A 75 -21.59 -1.14 4.25
C CYS A 75 -21.64 0.09 5.15
N LYS A 76 -21.77 1.30 4.58
CA LYS A 76 -21.81 2.58 5.31
C LYS A 76 -20.60 2.80 6.23
N ILE A 77 -19.42 2.48 5.72
CA ILE A 77 -18.16 2.75 6.42
C ILE A 77 -17.87 4.27 6.39
N GLU A 78 -17.66 4.86 7.56
CA GLU A 78 -17.43 6.32 7.71
C GLU A 78 -16.04 6.75 7.22
N GLU A 79 -15.00 5.98 7.54
CA GLU A 79 -13.61 6.26 7.16
C GLU A 79 -13.04 5.04 6.40
N ALA A 80 -12.60 5.24 5.17
CA ALA A 80 -12.12 4.16 4.32
C ALA A 80 -10.79 4.49 3.67
N HIS A 81 -9.82 3.59 3.82
CA HIS A 81 -8.46 3.79 3.35
C HIS A 81 -8.07 2.72 2.32
N MET A 82 -7.62 3.13 1.14
CA MET A 82 -6.99 2.21 0.20
C MET A 82 -5.48 2.37 0.29
N VAL A 83 -4.79 1.27 0.59
CA VAL A 83 -3.36 1.23 0.90
C VAL A 83 -2.64 0.39 -0.14
N THR A 84 -1.52 0.88 -0.66
CA THR A 84 -0.68 0.12 -1.60
C THR A 84 0.79 0.42 -1.41
N ASN A 85 1.64 -0.50 -1.84
CA ASN A 85 3.08 -0.27 -2.02
C ASN A 85 3.42 0.41 -3.35
N SER A 86 2.44 0.52 -4.25
CA SER A 86 2.59 1.13 -5.57
C SER A 86 2.11 2.59 -5.54
N TYR A 87 1.31 2.99 -6.52
CA TYR A 87 0.78 4.34 -6.68
C TYR A 87 -0.63 4.29 -7.29
N PHE A 88 -1.30 5.44 -7.31
CA PHE A 88 -2.63 5.60 -7.88
C PHE A 88 -2.57 6.47 -9.13
N SER A 89 -3.46 6.23 -10.09
CA SER A 89 -3.62 7.12 -11.25
C SER A 89 -4.37 8.40 -10.88
N GLU A 90 -4.25 9.45 -11.71
CA GLU A 90 -4.95 10.73 -11.51
C GLU A 90 -6.47 10.55 -11.42
N ASN A 91 -7.05 9.68 -12.25
CA ASN A 91 -8.46 9.36 -12.20
C ASN A 91 -8.89 8.81 -10.83
N ILE A 92 -8.09 7.92 -10.23
CA ILE A 92 -8.37 7.38 -8.90
C ILE A 92 -8.19 8.46 -7.82
N LEU A 93 -7.18 9.32 -7.94
CA LEU A 93 -6.99 10.45 -7.02
C LEU A 93 -8.21 11.38 -7.01
N SER A 94 -8.74 11.74 -8.19
CA SER A 94 -9.94 12.57 -8.31
C SER A 94 -11.19 11.90 -7.72
N LEU A 95 -11.39 10.60 -7.97
CA LEU A 95 -12.51 9.86 -7.43
C LEU A 95 -12.42 9.72 -5.91
N ALA A 96 -11.24 9.38 -5.39
CA ALA A 96 -11.02 9.23 -3.96
C ALA A 96 -11.28 10.53 -3.19
N LEU A 97 -10.89 11.68 -3.75
CA LEU A 97 -11.23 12.99 -3.19
C LEU A 97 -12.76 13.20 -3.13
N ARG A 98 -13.46 12.90 -4.24
CA ARG A 98 -14.92 13.06 -4.32
C ARG A 98 -15.67 12.18 -3.31
N TYR A 99 -15.21 10.94 -3.13
CA TYR A 99 -15.85 9.95 -2.24
C TYR A 99 -15.22 9.86 -0.86
N ARG A 100 -14.28 10.76 -0.53
CA ARG A 100 -13.57 10.83 0.75
C ARG A 100 -12.87 9.51 1.15
N ILE A 101 -12.38 8.78 0.15
CA ILE A 101 -11.50 7.62 0.37
C ILE A 101 -10.08 8.13 0.57
N LYS A 102 -9.43 7.76 1.66
CA LYS A 102 -8.02 8.12 1.86
C LYS A 102 -7.13 7.17 1.07
N LEU A 103 -6.26 7.73 0.24
CA LEU A 103 -5.26 6.95 -0.47
C LEU A 103 -3.93 7.00 0.27
N ILE A 104 -3.32 5.84 0.46
CA ILE A 104 -1.99 5.69 1.06
C ILE A 104 -1.14 4.93 0.04
N ASP A 105 -0.40 5.68 -0.79
CA ASP A 105 0.53 5.11 -1.76
C ASP A 105 1.84 4.66 -1.08
N GLY A 106 2.76 4.09 -1.87
CA GLY A 106 4.02 3.59 -1.34
C GLY A 106 4.86 4.66 -0.62
N ASN A 107 4.82 5.91 -1.09
CA ASN A 107 5.59 7.01 -0.47
C ASN A 107 4.99 7.41 0.87
N ILE A 108 3.67 7.57 0.96
CA ILE A 108 2.96 7.87 2.20
C ILE A 108 3.11 6.71 3.18
N LEU A 109 2.95 5.47 2.69
CA LEU A 109 3.07 4.26 3.50
C LEU A 109 4.46 4.16 4.13
N ARG A 110 5.54 4.38 3.36
CA ARG A 110 6.91 4.36 3.89
C ARG A 110 7.10 5.34 5.05
N LYS A 111 6.63 6.58 4.90
CA LYS A 111 6.71 7.60 5.97
C LYS A 111 5.98 7.16 7.22
N GLU A 112 4.80 6.57 7.06
CA GLU A 112 4.01 6.05 8.18
C GLU A 112 4.70 4.84 8.83
N LEU A 113 5.28 3.92 8.06
CA LEU A 113 6.01 2.77 8.61
C LEU A 113 7.22 3.22 9.45
N ILE A 114 8.00 4.19 8.97
CA ILE A 114 9.13 4.77 9.72
C ILE A 114 8.62 5.46 10.99
N LYS A 115 7.57 6.27 10.88
CA LYS A 115 6.98 6.98 12.03
C LYS A 115 6.57 6.06 13.18
N TYR A 116 6.13 4.84 12.87
CA TYR A 116 5.71 3.85 13.86
C TYR A 116 6.77 2.77 14.12
N ASN A 117 8.02 2.97 13.67
CA ASN A 117 9.16 2.05 13.80
C ASN A 117 8.91 0.64 13.24
N LEU A 118 8.01 0.53 12.25
CA LEU A 118 7.67 -0.74 11.60
C LEU A 118 8.62 -1.08 10.45
N ASP A 119 9.44 -0.14 10.01
CA ASP A 119 10.60 -0.39 9.15
C ASP A 119 11.61 -1.34 9.83
N SER A 120 11.81 -1.17 11.15
CA SER A 120 12.75 -1.96 11.95
C SER A 120 12.19 -3.29 12.45
N PHE A 121 10.87 -3.38 12.67
CA PHE A 121 10.18 -4.62 13.07
C PHE A 121 10.36 -5.74 12.04
N ILE A 122 10.55 -5.34 10.78
CA ILE A 122 10.76 -6.28 9.70
C ILE A 122 12.26 -6.67 9.61
N ALA A 123 13.20 -5.80 9.99
CA ALA A 123 14.63 -6.13 9.93
C ALA A 123 15.14 -7.04 11.09
N LYS A 124 14.44 -7.10 12.24
CA LYS A 124 14.97 -7.72 13.47
C LYS A 124 14.37 -9.06 13.88
N ASN A 125 13.23 -9.46 13.33
CA ASN A 125 12.69 -10.78 13.58
C ASN A 125 13.25 -11.72 12.51
N ASP A 126 13.96 -12.79 12.90
CA ASP A 126 14.26 -13.96 12.05
C ASP A 126 12.98 -14.75 11.68
N SER A 127 11.93 -13.99 11.40
CA SER A 127 10.68 -14.41 10.83
C SER A 127 10.81 -14.33 9.30
N PRO A 128 10.13 -15.20 8.54
CA PRO A 128 10.05 -15.09 7.08
C PRO A 128 9.56 -13.71 6.57
N PHE A 129 9.10 -12.83 7.46
CA PHE A 129 8.83 -11.41 7.21
C PHE A 129 10.08 -10.57 6.86
N SER A 130 11.29 -10.90 7.34
CA SER A 130 12.44 -9.98 7.25
C SER A 130 13.02 -9.80 5.85
N TYR A 131 13.08 -10.88 5.10
CA TYR A 131 13.43 -10.87 3.68
C TYR A 131 12.43 -10.04 2.87
N PHE A 132 11.16 -10.02 3.28
CA PHE A 132 10.10 -9.32 2.58
C PHE A 132 10.12 -7.80 2.75
N ALA A 133 10.44 -7.24 3.92
CA ALA A 133 10.59 -5.78 3.96
C ALA A 133 11.77 -5.28 3.16
N LYS A 134 12.86 -6.06 3.08
CA LYS A 134 13.98 -5.66 2.25
C LYS A 134 13.53 -5.55 0.79
N ILE A 135 12.87 -6.58 0.26
CA ILE A 135 12.27 -6.55 -1.08
C ILE A 135 11.23 -5.43 -1.23
N PHE A 136 10.41 -5.21 -0.21
CA PHE A 136 9.38 -4.18 -0.20
C PHE A 136 9.97 -2.77 -0.26
N LEU A 137 10.94 -2.46 0.61
CA LEU A 137 11.65 -1.20 0.66
C LEU A 137 12.45 -0.97 -0.64
N ASP A 138 13.07 -2.03 -1.17
CA ASP A 138 13.75 -1.99 -2.46
C ASP A 138 12.75 -1.72 -3.61
N SER A 139 11.54 -2.29 -3.55
CA SER A 139 10.49 -2.05 -4.56
C SER A 139 9.91 -0.64 -4.48
N LEU A 140 9.84 -0.06 -3.27
CA LEU A 140 9.43 1.33 -3.07
C LEU A 140 10.42 2.30 -3.69
N ASP A 141 11.73 2.02 -3.60
CA ASP A 141 12.73 2.85 -4.27
C ASP A 141 12.73 2.65 -5.79
N ARG A 142 12.41 1.45 -6.32
CA ARG A 142 12.20 1.24 -7.76
C ARG A 142 10.97 1.97 -8.30
N SER A 143 9.90 2.12 -7.51
CA SER A 143 8.70 2.86 -7.93
C SER A 143 9.00 4.33 -8.21
N LYS A 144 9.95 4.95 -7.48
CA LYS A 144 10.43 6.31 -7.74
C LYS A 144 11.19 6.42 -9.06
N THR A 145 11.96 5.38 -9.41
CA THR A 145 12.66 5.32 -10.70
C THR A 145 11.66 5.23 -11.84
N LEU A 146 10.63 4.39 -11.70
CA LEU A 146 9.58 4.24 -12.71
C LEU A 146 8.68 5.48 -12.80
N SER A 147 8.34 6.13 -11.67
CA SER A 147 7.58 7.38 -11.70
C SER A 147 8.35 8.54 -12.31
N LYS A 148 9.69 8.54 -12.24
CA LYS A 148 10.53 9.50 -12.98
C LYS A 148 10.57 9.19 -14.48
N ILE A 149 10.52 7.90 -14.86
CA ILE A 149 10.52 7.44 -16.26
C ILE A 149 9.14 7.64 -16.92
N LEU A 150 8.05 7.55 -16.15
CA LEU A 150 6.66 7.61 -16.64
C LEU A 150 6.03 9.01 -16.60
N ILE A 151 6.78 10.08 -16.32
CA ILE A 151 6.32 11.46 -16.55
C ILE A 151 6.69 11.85 -17.98
N PRO A 152 5.74 11.95 -18.94
CA PRO A 152 6.04 12.48 -20.26
C PRO A 152 6.16 14.01 -20.17
N SER A 153 7.38 14.47 -20.43
CA SER A 153 7.73 15.70 -21.15
C SER A 153 6.98 16.99 -20.81
N ASN A 154 7.64 17.85 -20.03
CA ASN A 154 8.02 19.17 -20.52
C ASN A 154 9.26 19.67 -19.77
N GLN A 155 10.39 19.00 -19.99
CA GLN A 155 11.75 19.55 -20.09
C GLN A 155 12.78 18.41 -20.02
N ILE A 156 13.71 18.44 -20.96
CA ILE A 156 14.77 17.44 -21.18
C ILE A 156 15.75 17.46 -20.02
N LEU A 157 16.14 16.28 -19.53
CA LEU A 157 17.40 16.10 -18.81
C LEU A 157 18.15 14.92 -19.40
N HIS A 158 19.17 15.25 -20.19
CA HIS A 158 20.22 14.32 -20.60
C HIS A 158 20.87 13.74 -19.33
N LEU A 159 20.81 12.43 -19.14
CA LEU A 159 21.81 11.72 -18.35
C LEU A 159 22.57 10.78 -19.27
N LYS A 160 23.79 11.22 -19.56
CA LYS A 160 24.88 10.43 -20.13
C LYS A 160 25.13 9.27 -19.16
N LEU A 161 24.89 8.04 -19.62
CA LEU A 161 25.26 6.82 -18.90
C LEU A 161 26.75 6.57 -19.12
N ASP A 162 27.60 7.31 -18.42
CA ASP A 162 29.02 6.97 -18.32
C ASP A 162 29.21 6.04 -17.10
N SER A 163 29.36 4.75 -17.43
CA SER A 163 30.03 3.66 -16.69
C SER A 163 29.70 3.40 -15.20
N ILE A 164 28.97 2.32 -14.93
CA ILE A 164 29.28 1.40 -13.83
C ILE A 164 29.42 0.01 -14.42
N ASP A 165 30.67 -0.42 -14.60
CA ASP A 165 31.06 -1.77 -14.97
C ASP A 165 30.91 -2.69 -13.74
N LEU A 166 30.04 -3.68 -13.84
CA LEU A 166 29.73 -4.66 -12.79
C LEU A 166 30.22 -6.07 -13.16
N THR A 167 31.28 -6.18 -13.96
CA THR A 167 31.85 -7.47 -14.33
C THR A 167 33.31 -7.64 -13.93
N LYS A 168 33.53 -8.15 -12.70
CA LYS A 168 34.21 -9.44 -12.42
C LYS A 168 34.88 -9.43 -11.04
N LYS A 169 34.53 -10.45 -10.24
CA LYS A 169 35.23 -10.88 -9.04
C LYS A 169 36.62 -11.42 -9.40
N LEU A 170 37.56 -11.19 -8.50
CA LEU A 170 38.86 -11.85 -8.41
C LEU A 170 38.71 -13.37 -8.19
N GLU A 171 39.36 -14.14 -9.06
CA GLU A 171 40.00 -15.45 -8.81
C GLU A 171 41.48 -15.15 -9.15
N ILE A 172 42.54 -15.40 -8.37
CA ILE A 172 42.85 -16.26 -7.21
C ILE A 172 43.66 -15.42 -6.21
#